data_AF-A0A967WQN6-F1
#
_entry.id   AF-A0A967WQN6-F1
#
_cell.length_a   1.000
_cell.length_b   1.000
_cell.length_c   1.000
_cell.angle_alpha   90.00
_cell.angle_beta   90.00
_cell.angle_gamma   90.00
#
_symmetry.space_group_name_H-M   'P 1'
#
loop_
_entity.id
_entity.type
_entity.pdbx_description
1 polymer ?
#
loop_
_entity_poly.entity_id
_entity_poly.type
_entity_poly.pdbx_seq_one_letter_code
_entity_poly.pdbx_strand_id
1 'polypeptide(L)'
;MADADRKRKINQVKQELQDLRAQEAQAINALSAQVLALHEAGTLTQPELVSLCKGVDEVRKQVEDKETELEQLQPPPPAEAASQPTPAAQQPQPDSTALCPNCGVAVVAGADFCQTCGNQLAQQAAPAPVHFCVRCGAELRPTSRFCPKCGETVPQPQA
;
A
#
# COMPACT_ATOMS: atom_id res chain seq x y z
N MET A 1 25.90 -25.12 -6.24
CA MET A 1 24.51 -25.56 -6.51
C MET A 1 23.66 -25.68 -5.23
N ALA A 2 24.23 -26.11 -4.09
CA ALA A 2 23.48 -26.24 -2.82
C ALA A 2 22.93 -24.92 -2.24
N ASP A 3 23.62 -23.79 -2.44
CA ASP A 3 23.22 -22.49 -1.86
C ASP A 3 21.95 -21.92 -2.51
N ALA A 4 21.80 -22.08 -3.83
CA ALA A 4 20.63 -21.63 -4.57
C ALA A 4 19.37 -22.44 -4.21
N ASP A 5 19.51 -23.75 -3.98
CA ASP A 5 18.41 -24.63 -3.55
C ASP A 5 17.93 -24.26 -2.14
N ARG A 6 18.87 -24.02 -1.23
CA ARG A 6 18.57 -23.53 0.13
C ARG A 6 17.82 -22.20 0.09
N LYS A 7 18.28 -21.23 -0.70
CA LYS A 7 17.61 -19.92 -0.82
C LYS A 7 16.19 -20.03 -1.38
N ARG A 8 15.97 -20.91 -2.36
CA ARG A 8 14.63 -21.18 -2.90
C ARG A 8 13.70 -21.77 -1.84
N LYS A 9 14.17 -22.79 -1.11
CA LYS A 9 13.40 -23.38 -0.01
C LYS A 9 13.09 -22.37 1.10
N ILE A 10 14.05 -21.52 1.47
CA ILE A 10 13.81 -20.46 2.47
C ILE A 10 12.70 -19.51 2.00
N ASN A 11 12.73 -19.09 0.74
CA ASN A 11 11.71 -18.19 0.21
C ASN A 11 10.34 -18.89 0.10
N GLN A 12 10.31 -20.15 -0.29
CA GLN A 12 9.10 -20.97 -0.34
C GLN A 12 8.46 -21.06 1.05
N VAL A 13 9.23 -21.49 2.06
CA VAL A 13 8.75 -21.62 3.45
C VAL A 13 8.30 -20.27 4.03
N LYS A 14 8.98 -19.17 3.68
CA LYS A 14 8.55 -17.82 4.09
C LYS A 14 7.20 -17.44 3.49
N GLN A 15 6.99 -17.74 2.21
CA GLN A 15 5.72 -17.47 1.55
C GLN A 15 4.59 -18.33 2.14
N GLU A 16 4.84 -19.61 2.38
CA GLU A 16 3.90 -20.51 3.04
C GLU A 16 3.55 -20.02 4.45
N LEU A 17 4.55 -19.56 5.22
CA LEU A 17 4.32 -18.99 6.55
C LEU A 17 3.47 -17.72 6.51
N GLN A 18 3.71 -16.84 5.53
CA GLN A 18 2.92 -15.63 5.35
C GLN A 18 1.46 -15.97 4.99
N ASP A 19 1.27 -16.94 4.11
CA ASP A 19 -0.06 -17.40 3.69
C ASP A 19 -0.84 -18.01 4.85
N LEU A 20 -0.19 -18.88 5.64
CA LEU A 20 -0.79 -19.46 6.84
C LEU A 20 -1.17 -18.42 7.89
N ARG A 21 -0.34 -17.39 8.10
CA ARG A 21 -0.67 -16.27 9.00
C ARG A 21 -1.84 -15.42 8.49
N ALA A 22 -1.92 -15.21 7.18
CA ALA A 22 -3.05 -14.52 6.58
C ALA A 22 -4.34 -15.33 6.75
N GLN A 23 -4.27 -16.64 6.53
CA GLN A 23 -5.39 -17.57 6.74
C GLN A 23 -5.84 -17.60 8.21
N GLU A 24 -4.89 -17.63 9.16
CA GLU A 24 -5.18 -17.53 10.59
C GLU A 24 -5.93 -16.24 10.93
N ALA A 25 -5.43 -15.09 10.47
CA ALA A 25 -6.07 -13.79 10.71
C ALA A 25 -7.48 -13.73 10.10
N GLN A 26 -7.66 -14.27 8.89
CA GLN A 26 -8.98 -14.37 8.25
C GLN A 26 -9.95 -15.25 9.04
N ALA A 27 -9.48 -16.40 9.53
CA ALA A 27 -10.30 -17.31 10.33
C ALA A 27 -10.71 -16.69 11.66
N ILE A 28 -9.80 -15.99 12.35
CA ILE A 28 -10.08 -15.27 13.60
C ILE A 28 -11.11 -14.16 13.36
N ASN A 29 -10.96 -13.38 12.30
CA ASN A 29 -11.92 -12.31 11.95
C ASN A 29 -13.29 -12.86 11.57
N ALA A 30 -13.35 -13.99 10.85
CA ALA A 30 -14.61 -14.64 10.52
C ALA A 30 -15.31 -15.17 11.79
N LEU A 31 -14.55 -15.77 12.71
CA LEU A 31 -15.06 -16.23 14.00
C LEU A 31 -15.63 -15.08 14.82
N SER A 32 -14.89 -13.98 14.97
CA SER A 32 -15.35 -12.82 15.75
C SER A 32 -16.61 -12.20 15.14
N ALA A 33 -16.70 -12.06 13.81
CA ALA A 33 -17.90 -11.59 13.13
C ALA A 33 -19.11 -12.48 13.40
N GLN A 34 -18.93 -13.80 13.34
CA GLN A 34 -20.02 -14.75 13.59
C GLN A 34 -20.50 -14.69 15.05
N VAL A 35 -19.58 -14.58 16.01
CA VAL A 35 -19.90 -14.49 17.45
C VAL A 35 -20.63 -13.19 17.77
N LEU A 36 -20.17 -12.06 17.22
CA LEU A 36 -20.84 -10.77 17.39
C LEU A 36 -22.24 -10.79 16.78
N ALA A 37 -22.42 -11.34 15.58
CA ALA A 37 -23.75 -11.49 14.97
C ALA A 37 -24.70 -12.34 15.83
N LEU A 38 -24.20 -13.41 16.45
CA LEU A 38 -25.00 -14.23 17.38
C LEU A 38 -25.35 -13.49 18.67
N HIS A 39 -24.45 -12.65 19.17
CA HIS A 39 -24.67 -11.77 20.33
C HIS A 39 -25.72 -10.71 20.04
N GLU A 40 -25.62 -10.03 18.89
CA GLU A 40 -26.59 -9.04 18.41
C GLU A 40 -27.97 -9.67 18.18
N ALA A 41 -28.02 -10.91 17.69
CA ALA A 41 -29.25 -11.69 17.56
C ALA A 41 -29.81 -12.20 18.89
N GLY A 42 -29.09 -12.03 20.02
CA GLY A 42 -29.49 -12.52 21.34
C GLY A 42 -29.50 -14.05 21.46
N THR A 43 -28.89 -14.76 20.52
CA THR A 43 -28.86 -16.24 20.48
C THR A 43 -27.64 -16.85 21.16
N LEU A 44 -26.69 -16.01 21.56
CA LEU A 44 -25.47 -16.43 22.25
C LEU A 44 -25.77 -16.80 23.71
N THR A 45 -25.72 -18.09 24.03
CA THR A 45 -26.09 -18.63 25.36
C THR A 45 -24.93 -18.80 26.32
N GLN A 46 -23.68 -18.67 25.84
CA GLN A 46 -22.49 -18.92 26.65
C GLN A 46 -22.10 -17.65 27.44
N PRO A 47 -22.11 -17.68 28.79
CA PRO A 47 -21.97 -16.48 29.63
C PRO A 47 -20.61 -15.79 29.49
N GLU A 48 -19.55 -16.57 29.28
CA GLU A 48 -18.20 -16.05 29.06
C GLU A 48 -18.12 -15.26 27.75
N LEU A 49 -18.67 -15.80 26.65
CA LEU A 49 -18.69 -15.12 25.36
C LEU A 49 -19.57 -13.88 25.37
N VAL A 50 -20.71 -13.92 26.07
CA VAL A 50 -21.58 -12.74 26.27
C VAL A 50 -20.83 -11.64 27.03
N SER A 51 -20.09 -12.01 28.08
CA SER A 51 -19.29 -11.04 28.85
C SER A 51 -18.19 -10.40 28.00
N LEU A 52 -17.52 -11.19 27.16
CA LEU A 52 -16.55 -10.68 26.19
C LEU A 52 -17.19 -9.73 25.16
N CYS A 53 -18.35 -10.09 24.60
CA CYS A 53 -19.05 -9.24 23.63
C CYS A 53 -19.49 -7.91 24.25
N LYS A 54 -20.02 -7.92 25.48
CA LYS A 54 -20.32 -6.69 26.23
C LYS A 54 -19.10 -5.80 26.42
N GLY A 55 -17.93 -6.40 26.67
CA GLY A 55 -16.67 -5.66 26.74
C GLY A 55 -16.31 -4.99 25.41
N VAL A 56 -16.54 -5.66 24.28
CA VAL A 56 -16.36 -5.07 22.94
C VAL A 56 -17.32 -3.90 22.72
N ASP A 57 -18.60 -4.05 23.10
CA ASP A 57 -19.59 -2.97 22.95
C ASP A 57 -19.22 -1.73 23.79
N GLU A 58 -18.72 -1.91 25.01
CA GLU A 58 -18.23 -0.81 25.85
C GLU A 58 -17.02 -0.10 25.23
N VAL A 59 -16.08 -0.85 24.65
CA VAL A 59 -14.94 -0.25 23.95
C VAL A 59 -15.39 0.50 22.70
N ARG A 60 -16.34 -0.05 21.92
CA ARG A 60 -16.89 0.62 20.73
C ARG A 60 -17.55 1.95 21.10
N LYS A 61 -18.29 1.98 22.21
CA LYS A 61 -18.86 3.21 22.74
C LYS A 61 -17.79 4.23 23.12
N GLN A 62 -16.74 3.80 23.83
CA GLN A 62 -15.61 4.67 24.17
C GLN A 62 -14.91 5.23 22.92
N VAL A 63 -14.81 4.45 21.84
CA VAL A 63 -14.27 4.93 20.56
C VAL A 63 -15.16 6.04 19.98
N GLU A 64 -16.48 5.83 19.91
CA GLU A 64 -17.42 6.84 19.41
C GLU A 64 -17.39 8.13 20.24
N ASP A 65 -17.34 8.02 21.56
CA ASP A 65 -17.20 9.16 22.48
C ASP A 65 -15.88 9.93 22.21
N LYS A 66 -14.78 9.20 21.97
CA LYS A 66 -13.45 9.79 21.71
C LYS A 66 -13.31 10.38 20.31
N GLU A 67 -13.92 9.76 19.30
CA GLU A 67 -14.03 10.30 17.96
C GLU A 67 -14.84 11.61 17.97
N THR A 68 -15.93 11.64 18.72
CA THR A 68 -16.75 12.86 18.92
C THR A 68 -15.98 13.95 19.65
N GLU A 69 -15.21 13.60 20.69
CA GLU A 69 -14.33 14.55 21.38
C GLU A 69 -13.24 15.09 20.45
N LEU A 70 -12.67 14.26 19.57
CA LEU A 70 -11.70 14.70 18.56
C LEU A 70 -12.30 15.66 17.53
N GLU A 71 -13.50 15.37 17.01
CA GLU A 71 -14.22 16.24 16.07
C GLU A 71 -14.46 17.64 16.68
N GLN A 72 -14.78 17.73 17.97
CA GLN A 72 -15.00 19.01 18.66
C GLN A 72 -13.71 19.83 18.85
N LEU A 73 -12.55 19.18 18.88
CA LEU A 73 -11.25 19.81 19.10
C LEU A 73 -10.54 20.17 17.78
N GLN A 74 -10.86 19.49 16.68
CA GLN A 74 -10.28 19.80 15.38
C GLN A 74 -10.90 21.10 14.82
N PRO A 75 -10.09 22.03 14.29
CA PRO A 75 -10.64 23.14 13.53
C PRO A 75 -11.44 22.58 12.34
N PRO A 76 -12.55 23.22 11.94
CA PRO A 76 -13.33 22.73 10.81
C PRO A 76 -12.39 22.55 9.61
N PRO A 77 -12.45 21.41 8.89
CA PRO A 77 -11.68 21.27 7.67
C PRO A 77 -11.98 22.48 6.78
N PRO A 78 -10.96 23.07 6.12
CA PRO A 78 -11.20 24.14 5.16
C PRO A 78 -12.32 23.70 4.23
N ALA A 79 -13.32 24.57 4.07
CA ALA A 79 -14.57 24.26 3.39
C ALA A 79 -14.33 23.90 1.91
N GLU A 80 -14.03 22.64 1.67
CA GLU A 80 -14.13 22.00 0.37
C GLU A 80 -15.09 20.82 0.51
N ALA A 81 -16.26 21.03 -0.10
CA ALA A 81 -17.28 20.05 -0.43
C ALA A 81 -18.03 19.38 0.73
N ALA A 82 -19.12 20.04 1.13
CA ALA A 82 -20.34 19.33 1.50
C ALA A 82 -20.71 18.31 0.41
N SER A 83 -20.93 17.05 0.79
CA SER A 83 -21.79 16.12 0.06
C SER A 83 -22.40 15.11 1.04
N GLN A 84 -23.72 15.18 1.13
CA GLN A 84 -24.63 14.27 1.84
C GLN A 84 -24.66 12.86 1.17
N PRO A 85 -25.31 11.85 1.77
CA PRO A 85 -24.99 10.45 1.57
C PRO A 85 -25.64 9.89 0.29
N THR A 86 -24.89 9.05 -0.45
CA THR A 86 -25.46 8.24 -1.53
C THR A 86 -25.04 6.77 -1.37
N PRO A 87 -25.94 5.79 -1.55
CA PRO A 87 -25.63 4.38 -1.37
C PRO A 87 -24.90 3.79 -2.58
N ALA A 88 -23.93 2.94 -2.31
CA ALA A 88 -23.31 1.95 -3.19
C ALA A 88 -22.69 2.41 -4.53
N ALA A 89 -21.41 2.04 -4.68
CA ALA A 89 -20.63 1.90 -5.92
C ALA A 89 -20.32 3.19 -6.70
N GLN A 90 -19.12 3.75 -6.45
CA GLN A 90 -17.99 3.85 -7.40
C GLN A 90 -16.91 4.79 -6.84
N GLN A 91 -15.67 4.31 -6.84
CA GLN A 91 -14.47 4.97 -6.33
C GLN A 91 -13.97 6.07 -7.29
N PRO A 92 -13.56 7.25 -6.80
CA PRO A 92 -12.65 8.17 -7.49
C PRO A 92 -11.32 8.22 -6.67
N GLN A 93 -10.07 8.23 -7.17
CA GLN A 93 -9.42 8.73 -8.39
C GLN A 93 -8.04 8.03 -8.54
N PRO A 94 -7.40 8.10 -9.73
CA PRO A 94 -6.05 7.58 -9.95
C PRO A 94 -5.00 8.64 -9.56
N ASP A 95 -4.59 8.66 -8.29
CA ASP A 95 -3.30 9.23 -7.93
C ASP A 95 -2.32 8.08 -7.77
N SER A 96 -1.19 8.15 -8.48
CA SER A 96 -0.26 7.05 -8.76
C SER A 96 0.45 6.57 -7.50
N THR A 97 -0.30 5.88 -6.64
CA THR A 97 0.20 5.22 -5.45
C THR A 97 0.80 3.91 -5.92
N ALA A 98 2.11 3.89 -6.12
CA ALA A 98 2.82 2.65 -6.34
C ALA A 98 2.54 1.73 -5.14
N LEU A 99 2.30 0.45 -5.38
CA LEU A 99 2.19 -0.54 -4.32
C LEU A 99 3.58 -1.12 -4.08
N CYS A 100 3.94 -1.35 -2.82
CA CYS A 100 5.18 -2.04 -2.52
C CYS A 100 5.16 -3.44 -3.16
N PRO A 101 6.16 -3.80 -3.98
CA PRO A 101 6.19 -5.12 -4.63
C PRO A 101 6.42 -6.28 -3.64
N ASN A 102 6.79 -5.97 -2.38
CA ASN A 102 7.07 -6.96 -1.36
C ASN A 102 5.87 -7.20 -0.43
N CYS A 103 5.27 -6.13 0.11
CA CYS A 103 4.16 -6.26 1.07
C CYS A 103 2.79 -5.83 0.52
N GLY A 104 2.71 -5.31 -0.71
CA GLY A 104 1.47 -4.87 -1.33
C GLY A 104 0.86 -3.60 -0.74
N VAL A 105 1.49 -3.00 0.26
CA VAL A 105 1.02 -1.77 0.90
C VAL A 105 1.31 -0.56 0.01
N ALA A 106 0.38 0.38 -0.03
CA ALA A 106 0.56 1.68 -0.66
C ALA A 106 1.86 2.36 -0.21
N VAL A 107 2.67 2.77 -1.19
CA VAL A 107 3.89 3.54 -0.93
C VAL A 107 3.76 4.92 -1.54
N VAL A 108 4.24 5.91 -0.79
CA VAL A 108 4.27 7.30 -1.25
C VAL A 108 5.16 7.39 -2.48
N ALA A 109 4.68 8.05 -3.54
CA ALA A 109 5.46 8.26 -4.75
C ALA A 109 6.79 8.96 -4.42
N GLY A 110 7.91 8.34 -4.78
CA GLY A 110 9.25 8.83 -4.47
C GLY A 110 9.87 8.31 -3.17
N ALA A 111 9.19 7.47 -2.39
CA ALA A 111 9.80 6.84 -1.20
C ALA A 111 10.88 5.81 -1.60
N ASP A 112 12.08 5.92 -1.03
CA ASP A 112 13.19 4.97 -1.26
C ASP A 112 12.98 3.63 -0.55
N PHE A 113 12.21 3.60 0.52
CA PHE A 113 11.94 2.41 1.34
C PHE A 113 10.47 2.33 1.72
N CYS A 114 9.94 1.13 1.76
CA CYS A 114 8.59 0.88 2.25
C CYS A 114 8.53 1.11 3.76
N GLN A 115 7.65 2.01 4.20
CA GLN A 115 7.50 2.33 5.62
C GLN A 115 6.95 1.17 6.46
N THR A 116 6.32 0.18 5.83
CA THR A 116 5.70 -0.94 6.54
C THR A 116 6.60 -2.16 6.63
N CYS A 117 7.32 -2.51 5.55
CA CYS A 117 8.15 -3.72 5.52
C CYS A 117 9.66 -3.45 5.46
N GLY A 118 10.08 -2.18 5.35
CA GLY A 118 11.48 -1.78 5.24
C GLY A 118 12.14 -2.15 3.91
N ASN A 119 11.41 -2.74 2.97
CA ASN A 119 11.97 -3.14 1.68
C ASN A 119 12.28 -1.91 0.81
N GLN A 120 13.46 -1.90 0.20
CA GLN A 120 13.88 -0.79 -0.66
C GLN A 120 13.02 -0.78 -1.93
N LEU A 121 12.37 0.35 -2.18
CA LEU A 121 11.54 0.60 -3.34
C LEU A 121 12.47 1.22 -4.36
N ALA A 122 12.86 0.46 -5.39
CA ALA A 122 13.69 0.99 -6.46
C ALA A 122 12.92 2.14 -7.12
N GLN A 123 13.34 3.38 -6.83
CA GLN A 123 12.86 4.56 -7.51
C GLN A 123 13.07 4.34 -9.01
N GLN A 124 11.99 4.08 -9.74
CA GLN A 124 11.97 4.36 -11.17
C GLN A 124 11.90 5.88 -11.28
N ALA A 125 13.06 6.53 -11.09
CA ALA A 125 13.28 7.84 -11.67
C ALA A 125 12.88 7.70 -13.15
N ALA A 126 11.92 8.52 -13.58
CA ALA A 126 11.53 8.58 -14.98
C ALA A 126 12.81 8.56 -15.83
N PRO A 127 12.94 7.64 -16.80
CA PRO A 127 14.17 7.56 -17.58
C PRO A 127 14.38 8.92 -18.24
N ALA A 128 15.48 9.59 -17.88
CA ALA A 128 15.93 10.76 -18.61
C ALA A 128 15.95 10.37 -20.11
N PRO A 129 15.47 11.24 -21.02
CA PRO A 129 15.43 10.90 -22.43
C PRO A 129 16.84 10.54 -22.89
N VAL A 130 17.05 9.25 -23.16
CA VAL A 130 18.29 8.75 -23.74
C VAL A 130 18.25 9.08 -25.22
N HIS A 131 19.22 9.86 -25.67
CA HIS A 131 19.35 10.22 -27.08
C HIS A 131 20.36 9.28 -27.74
N PHE A 132 20.11 8.88 -28.97
CA PHE A 132 21.03 8.05 -29.74
C PHE A 132 21.60 8.82 -30.92
N CYS A 133 22.86 8.56 -31.25
CA CYS A 133 23.50 9.15 -32.42
C CYS A 133 22.83 8.61 -33.69
N VAL A 134 22.27 9.51 -34.50
CA VAL A 134 21.63 9.17 -35.78
C VAL A 134 22.55 8.47 -36.78
N ARG A 135 23.87 8.64 -36.63
CA ARG A 135 24.86 8.08 -37.56
C ARG A 135 25.39 6.71 -37.14
N CYS A 136 25.58 6.46 -35.84
CA CYS A 136 26.23 5.23 -35.36
C CYS A 136 25.49 4.48 -34.24
N GLY A 137 24.33 4.99 -33.81
CA GLY A 137 23.48 4.37 -32.79
C GLY A 137 24.03 4.40 -31.37
N ALA A 138 25.15 5.11 -31.12
CA ALA A 138 25.70 5.23 -29.77
C ALA A 138 24.79 6.07 -28.87
N GLU A 139 24.61 5.64 -27.63
CA GLU A 139 23.92 6.43 -26.60
C GLU A 139 24.68 7.73 -26.31
N LEU A 140 23.97 8.83 -26.29
CA LEU A 140 24.46 10.19 -26.10
C LEU A 140 23.93 10.73 -24.77
N ARG A 141 24.79 11.48 -24.08
CA ARG A 141 24.37 12.22 -22.89
C ARG A 141 23.51 13.42 -23.32
N PRO A 142 22.55 13.84 -22.49
CA PRO A 142 21.62 14.94 -22.82
C PRO A 142 22.31 16.27 -23.15
N THR A 143 23.56 16.48 -22.74
CA THR A 143 24.34 17.71 -23.02
C THR A 143 25.44 17.53 -24.08
N SER A 144 25.54 16.37 -24.73
CA SER A 144 26.60 16.09 -25.71
C SER A 144 26.41 16.89 -27.00
N ARG A 145 27.40 17.71 -27.37
CA ARG A 145 27.45 18.43 -28.67
C ARG A 145 28.02 17.59 -29.81
N PHE A 146 28.80 16.56 -29.48
CA PHE A 146 29.45 15.65 -30.42
C PHE A 146 29.31 14.20 -29.94
N CYS A 147 29.22 13.25 -30.86
CA CYS A 147 29.18 11.84 -30.55
C CYS A 147 30.57 11.32 -30.13
N PRO A 148 30.72 10.73 -28.93
CA PRO A 148 32.02 10.22 -28.47
C PRO A 148 32.52 9.00 -29.26
N LYS A 149 31.63 8.32 -30.00
CA LYS A 149 31.98 7.10 -30.76
C LYS A 149 32.34 7.37 -32.21
N CYS A 150 31.69 8.34 -32.86
CA CYS A 150 31.90 8.61 -34.30
C CYS A 150 32.32 10.04 -34.63
N GLY A 151 32.37 10.94 -33.64
CA GLY A 151 32.79 12.34 -33.82
C GLY A 151 31.76 13.28 -34.45
N GLU A 152 30.60 12.76 -34.88
CA GLU A 152 29.55 13.56 -35.53
C GLU A 152 28.91 14.58 -34.58
N THR A 153 28.59 15.78 -35.07
CA THR A 153 27.84 16.79 -34.33
C THR A 153 26.41 16.35 -34.05
N VAL A 154 25.94 16.55 -32.83
CA VAL A 154 24.58 16.21 -32.40
C VAL A 154 23.71 17.47 -32.42
N PRO A 155 22.60 17.50 -33.19
CA PRO A 155 21.66 18.62 -33.12
C PRO A 155 20.94 18.57 -31.77
N GLN A 156 21.17 19.55 -30.91
CA GLN A 156 20.48 19.65 -29.62
C GLN A 156 19.01 20.00 -29.85
N PRO A 157 18.04 19.27 -29.24
CA PRO A 157 16.65 19.71 -29.24
C PRO A 157 16.56 21.02 -28.46
N GLN A 158 16.10 22.07 -29.12
CA GLN A 158 15.84 23.37 -28.49
C GLN A 158 14.71 23.18 -27.47
N ALA A 159 14.90 23.78 -26.29
CA ALA A 159 13.98 23.72 -25.15
C ALA A 159 12.57 24.20 -25.49
#